data_AF-A0A2E9XGS2-F1
#
_entry.id   AF-A0A2E9XGS2-F1
#
_cell.length_a   1.000
_cell.length_b   1.000
_cell.length_c   1.000
_cell.angle_alpha   90.00
_cell.angle_beta   90.00
_cell.angle_gamma   90.00
#
_symmetry.space_group_name_H-M   'P 1'
#
loop_
_entity.id
_entity.type
_entity.pdbx_description
1 polymer ?
#
loop_
_entity_poly.entity_id
_entity_poly.type
_entity_poly.pdbx_seq_one_letter_code
_entity_poly.pdbx_strand_id
1 'polypeptide(L)' 'MNIGPWQIILVLVIVLIIFGAGKLPGVMSDLAKGVKSFRAGLKEDKKNNKDEEEK' A
#
# COMPACT_ATOMS: atom_id res chain seq x y z
N MET A 1 9.81 -20.39 -19.68
CA MET A 1 8.43 -20.17 -19.20
C MET A 1 8.42 -18.83 -18.49
N ASN A 2 8.03 -17.77 -19.17
CA ASN A 2 8.00 -16.43 -18.59
C ASN A 2 6.61 -16.22 -17.98
N ILE A 3 6.57 -15.87 -16.69
CA ILE A 3 5.36 -15.33 -16.07
C ILE A 3 5.15 -13.96 -16.73
N GLY A 4 4.34 -13.97 -17.78
CA GLY A 4 3.99 -12.76 -18.50
C GLY A 4 2.90 -11.98 -17.77
N PRO A 5 2.65 -10.74 -18.21
CA PRO A 5 1.53 -9.93 -17.71
C PRO A 5 0.18 -10.68 -17.79
N TRP A 6 0.05 -11.60 -18.76
CA TRP A 6 -1.16 -12.39 -18.98
C TRP A 6 -1.47 -13.35 -17.83
N GLN A 7 -0.47 -14.01 -17.25
CA GLN A 7 -0.67 -14.90 -16.11
C GLN A 7 -1.06 -14.12 -14.85
N ILE A 8 -0.48 -12.93 -14.65
CA ILE A 8 -0.79 -12.06 -13.51
C ILE A 8 -2.25 -11.60 -13.59
N ILE A 9 -2.73 -11.23 -14.78
CA ILE A 9 -4.15 -10.85 -14.97
C ILE A 9 -5.09 -12.01 -14.64
N LEU A 10 -4.76 -13.23 -15.05
CA LEU A 10 -5.60 -14.41 -14.81
C LEU A 10 -5.69 -14.74 -13.31
N VAL A 11 -4.56 -14.67 -12.60
CA VAL A 11 -4.53 -14.85 -11.14
C VAL A 11 -5.34 -13.75 -10.45
N LEU A 12 -5.22 -12.50 -10.90
CA LEU A 12 -5.97 -11.37 -10.35
C LEU A 12 -7.49 -11.58 -10.49
N VAL A 13 -7.96 -12.08 -11.64
CA VAL A 13 -9.37 -12.41 -11.87
C VAL A 13 -9.86 -13.50 -10.91
N ILE A 14 -9.07 -14.56 -10.70
CA ILE A 14 -9.43 -15.63 -9.75
C ILE A 14 -9.54 -15.07 -8.33
N VAL A 15 -8.58 -14.26 -7.90
CA VAL A 15 -8.61 -13.59 -6.59
C VAL A 15 -9.84 -12.68 -6.46
N LEU A 16 -10.18 -11.92 -7.51
CA LEU A 16 -11.37 -11.07 -7.53
C LEU A 16 -12.67 -11.85 -7.43
N ILE A 17 -12.77 -13.06 -7.99
CA ILE A 17 -13.95 -13.91 -7.87
C ILE A 17 -14.10 -14.42 -6.42
N ILE A 18 -13.00 -14.84 -5.79
CA ILE A 18 -13.00 -15.36 -4.42
C ILE A 18 -13.30 -14.26 -3.39
N PHE A 19 -12.66 -13.10 -3.52
CA PHE A 19 -12.82 -11.99 -2.58
C PHE A 19 -14.01 -11.09 -2.91
N GLY A 20 -14.46 -11.07 -4.17
CA GLY A 20 -15.46 -10.15 -4.69
C GLY A 20 -14.89 -8.75 -4.99
N ALA A 21 -15.24 -8.20 -6.15
CA ALA A 21 -14.79 -6.87 -6.58
C ALA A 21 -15.19 -5.73 -5.62
N GLY A 22 -16.25 -5.90 -4.83
CA GLY A 22 -16.72 -4.89 -3.86
C GLY A 22 -15.92 -4.85 -2.55
N LYS A 23 -15.23 -5.94 -2.17
CA LYS A 23 -14.45 -5.98 -0.94
C LYS A 23 -13.08 -5.34 -1.12
N LEU A 24 -12.47 -5.52 -2.30
CA LEU A 24 -11.11 -5.06 -2.60
C LEU A 24 -10.89 -3.54 -2.36
N PRO A 25 -11.78 -2.62 -2.79
CA PRO A 25 -11.63 -1.19 -2.54
C PRO A 25 -11.64 -0.81 -1.06
N GLY A 26 -12.43 -1.52 -0.24
CA GLY A 26 -12.48 -1.32 1.20
C GLY A 26 -11.16 -1.68 1.87
N VAL A 27 -10.65 -2.89 1.60
CA VAL A 27 -9.38 -3.36 2.17
C VAL A 27 -8.20 -2.49 1.71
N MET A 28 -8.19 -2.10 0.44
CA MET A 28 -7.17 -1.21 -0.11
C MET A 28 -7.24 0.20 0.50
N SER A 29 -8.44 0.72 0.77
CA SER A 29 -8.61 2.03 1.41
C SER A 29 -8.06 2.04 2.83
N ASP A 30 -8.29 0.97 3.60
CA ASP A 30 -7.81 0.88 4.97
C ASP A 30 -6.30 0.62 5.04
N LEU A 31 -5.77 -0.20 4.12
CA LEU A 31 -4.31 -0.31 3.92
C LEU A 31 -3.68 1.03 3.52
N ALA A 32 -4.29 1.76 2.58
CA ALA A 32 -3.77 3.05 2.13
C ALA A 32 -3.74 4.09 3.26
N LYS A 33 -4.77 4.13 4.11
CA LYS A 33 -4.78 4.97 5.32
C LYS A 33 -3.65 4.58 6.27
N GLY A 34 -3.46 3.29 6.55
CA GLY A 34 -2.37 2.81 7.41
C GLY A 34 -0.99 3.18 6.88
N VAL A 35 -0.74 2.95 5.59
CA VAL A 35 0.52 3.33 4.91
C VAL A 35 0.71 4.85 4.94
N LYS A 36 -0.35 5.64 4.73
CA LYS A 36 -0.27 7.12 4.79
C LYS A 36 0.14 7.61 6.17
N SER A 37 -0.47 7.09 7.23
CA SER A 37 -0.11 7.44 8.61
C SER A 37 1.30 7.00 8.96
N PHE A 38 1.71 5.80 8.53
CA PHE A 38 3.07 5.31 8.72
C PHE A 38 4.11 6.21 8.03
N ARG A 39 3.85 6.61 6.78
CA ARG A 39 4.73 7.55 6.06
C ARG A 39 4.74 8.96 6.67
N ALA A 40 3.64 9.40 7.27
CA ALA A 40 3.56 10.68 7.96
C ALA A 40 4.43 10.69 9.23
N GLY A 41 4.31 9.68 10.09
CA GLY A 41 5.13 9.55 11.30
C GLY A 41 6.63 9.53 11.00
N LEU A 42 7.05 8.73 10.00
CA LEU A 42 8.46 8.68 9.58
C LEU A 42 9.00 10.02 9.03
N LYS A 43 8.14 10.89 8.50
CA LYS A 43 8.54 12.23 8.04
C LYS A 43 8.63 13.22 9.19
N GLU A 44 7.74 13.11 10.17
CA GLU A 44 7.73 13.93 11.38
C GLU A 44 8.97 13.66 12.24
N ASP A 45 9.33 12.39 12.44
CA ASP A 45 10.58 12.00 13.13
C ASP A 45 11.82 12.57 12.42
N LYS A 46 11.86 12.52 11.10
CA LYS A 46 12.97 13.10 10.31
C LYS A 46 13.01 14.62 10.36
N LYS A 47 11.87 15.30 10.53
CA LYS A 47 11.83 16.75 10.65
C LYS A 47 12.28 17.19 12.04
N ASN A 48 11.78 16.55 13.10
CA ASN A 48 12.19 16.86 14.48
C ASN A 48 13.68 16.60 14.71
N ASN A 49 14.24 15.54 14.11
CA ASN A 49 15.68 15.26 14.23
C ASN A 49 16.57 16.29 13.51
N LYS A 50 16.04 17.00 12.50
CA LYS A 50 16.79 18.01 11.74
C LYS A 50 16.80 19.39 12.41
N ASP A 51 15.78 19.68 13.22
CA ASP A 51 15.64 20.92 13.97
C ASP A 51 16.53 20.90 15.27
N GLU A 52 17.06 19.73 15.67
CA GLU A 52 17.95 19.56 16.84
C GLU A 52 19.45 19.64 16.52
N GLU A 53 19.87 19.50 15.26
CA GLU A 53 21.30 19.59 14.84
C GLU A 53 21.77 21.02 14.49
N GLU A 54 20.88 22.01 14.47
CA GLU A 54 21.18 23.41 14.08
C GLU A 54 21.21 24.41 15.25
N LYS A 55 21.21 23.93 16.51
CA LYS A 55 21.46 24.72 17.74
C LYS A 55 22.73 24.27 18.44
#